data_AF-A0A9E3SXI8-F1
#
_entry.id   AF-A0A9E3SXI8-F1
#
_cell.length_a   1.000
_cell.length_b   1.000
_cell.length_c   1.000
_cell.angle_alpha   90.00
_cell.angle_beta   90.00
_cell.angle_gamma   90.00
#
_symmetry.space_group_name_H-M   'P 1'
#
loop_
_entity.id
_entity.type
_entity.pdbx_description
1 polymer ?
#
loop_
_entity_poly.entity_id
_entity_poly.type
_entity_poly.pdbx_seq_one_letter_code
_entity_poly.pdbx_strand_id
1 'polypeptide(L)'
;MRPFILFFSALFLFVRAASAQTGGQFCVRAFEDRNGSSTLDAGEPLLTSGVSADLLNAENVIVGSALLSESPTAAQGVICFQFLAPGQYTLILTSPDFAATTPNTVTASISEGTLPTVVEFGGQRLDLAPASESGTQADNPLAGFTDLTSLERNVLPRVVLAFLGSLLVIAGMIVLGSLIYLLFLRRPQTLEPAYYPPASPSTSGKMRPVEEDKEDTKPV
;
A
#
# COMPACT_ATOMS: atom_id res chain seq x y z
N MET A 1 17.78 17.34 -85.08
CA MET A 1 16.81 16.76 -84.11
C MET A 1 17.56 15.70 -83.32
N ARG A 2 17.69 15.66 -82.00
CA ARG A 2 17.45 16.53 -80.83
C ARG A 2 18.45 15.98 -79.77
N PRO A 3 19.14 16.82 -79.01
CA PRO A 3 20.12 16.38 -78.02
C PRO A 3 19.44 15.70 -76.83
N PHE A 4 19.92 14.53 -76.43
CA PHE A 4 19.45 13.79 -75.26
C PHE A 4 20.00 14.46 -74.01
N ILE A 5 19.12 15.22 -73.36
CA ILE A 5 19.40 16.08 -72.22
C ILE A 5 19.80 15.22 -71.01
N LEU A 6 20.98 15.55 -70.51
CA LEU A 6 21.45 15.38 -69.14
C LEU A 6 20.30 15.41 -68.11
N PHE A 7 19.96 14.27 -67.53
CA PHE A 7 19.24 14.21 -66.24
C PHE A 7 20.19 13.65 -65.18
N PHE A 8 21.32 14.35 -65.03
CA PHE A 8 22.10 14.34 -63.81
C PHE A 8 21.38 15.26 -62.83
N SER A 9 20.38 14.74 -62.12
CA SER A 9 19.66 15.52 -61.10
C SER A 9 19.42 14.68 -59.86
N ALA A 10 20.47 14.64 -59.04
CA ALA A 10 20.43 14.72 -57.59
C ALA A 10 19.14 14.21 -56.91
N LEU A 11 19.04 12.90 -56.73
CA LEU A 11 18.29 12.38 -55.60
C LEU A 11 19.12 12.71 -54.35
N PHE A 12 18.79 13.85 -53.73
CA PHE A 12 19.29 14.27 -52.44
C PHE A 12 19.04 13.15 -51.45
N LEU A 13 20.08 12.34 -51.19
CA LEU A 13 20.16 11.59 -49.96
C LEU A 13 20.13 12.64 -48.85
N PHE A 14 18.98 12.79 -48.20
CA PHE A 14 18.93 13.35 -46.85
C PHE A 14 19.66 12.37 -45.93
N VAL A 15 20.98 12.29 -46.05
CA VAL A 15 21.82 11.90 -44.93
C VAL A 15 21.59 13.02 -43.92
N ARG A 16 20.66 12.77 -42.99
CA ARG A 16 20.72 13.47 -41.72
C ARG A 16 22.07 13.07 -41.16
N ALA A 17 23.05 13.96 -41.27
CA ALA A 17 24.19 13.92 -40.39
C ALA A 17 23.57 13.92 -38.99
N ALA A 18 23.60 12.78 -38.31
CA ALA A 18 23.49 12.78 -36.87
C ALA A 18 24.61 13.71 -36.43
N SER A 19 24.26 14.95 -36.07
CA SER A 19 25.19 15.83 -35.41
C SER A 19 25.70 15.03 -34.23
N ALA A 20 26.97 14.63 -34.26
CA ALA A 20 27.65 14.10 -33.09
C ALA A 20 27.48 15.20 -32.05
N GLN A 21 26.56 14.99 -31.12
CA GLN A 21 26.24 15.99 -30.11
C GLN A 21 27.51 16.17 -29.32
N THR A 22 28.17 17.32 -29.49
CA THR A 22 29.37 17.66 -28.74
C THR A 22 28.91 17.95 -27.32
N GLY A 23 28.93 16.90 -26.49
CA GLY A 23 28.53 16.92 -25.10
C GLY A 23 28.21 15.51 -24.62
N GLY A 24 28.28 15.28 -23.31
CA GLY A 24 27.89 14.02 -22.71
C GLY A 24 26.38 13.81 -22.72
N GLN A 25 25.97 12.55 -22.53
CA GLN A 25 24.58 12.14 -22.49
C GLN A 25 24.30 11.29 -21.25
N PHE A 26 23.25 11.67 -20.52
CA PHE A 26 22.72 10.92 -19.39
C PHE A 26 21.27 10.57 -19.68
N CYS A 27 20.99 9.28 -19.87
CA CYS A 27 19.66 8.75 -20.06
C CYS A 27 19.19 7.89 -18.88
N VAL A 28 17.88 7.84 -18.72
CA VAL A 28 17.21 6.91 -17.81
C VAL A 28 16.08 6.21 -18.53
N ARG A 29 15.94 4.90 -18.30
CA ARG A 29 14.88 4.05 -18.84
C ARG A 29 13.96 3.60 -17.70
N ALA A 30 12.70 4.01 -17.76
CA ALA A 30 11.69 3.71 -16.77
C ALA A 30 10.84 2.50 -17.20
N PHE A 31 10.59 1.57 -16.28
CA PHE A 31 9.79 0.36 -16.51
C PHE A 31 8.90 0.03 -15.31
N GLU A 32 7.79 -0.67 -15.59
CA GLU A 32 6.88 -1.16 -14.57
C GLU A 32 7.42 -2.48 -14.00
N ASP A 33 8.00 -2.42 -12.80
CA ASP A 33 8.58 -3.57 -12.10
C ASP A 33 7.48 -4.35 -11.38
N ARG A 34 6.82 -5.27 -12.07
CA ARG A 34 5.62 -5.95 -11.57
C ARG A 34 5.93 -6.97 -10.49
N ASN A 35 7.11 -7.56 -10.54
CA ASN A 35 7.52 -8.61 -9.61
C ASN A 35 8.45 -8.08 -8.48
N GLY A 36 8.87 -6.82 -8.55
CA GLY A 36 9.75 -6.18 -7.58
C GLY A 36 11.21 -6.63 -7.68
N SER A 37 11.65 -7.12 -8.85
CA SER A 37 13.00 -7.67 -9.05
C SER A 37 14.07 -6.59 -9.17
N SER A 38 13.69 -5.31 -9.28
CA SER A 38 14.58 -4.17 -9.54
C SER A 38 15.36 -4.27 -10.85
N THR A 39 14.95 -5.17 -11.74
CA THR A 39 15.57 -5.40 -13.05
C THR A 39 14.47 -5.51 -14.10
N LEU A 40 14.76 -5.07 -15.32
CA LEU A 40 13.78 -5.17 -16.40
C LEU A 40 13.62 -6.63 -16.84
N ASP A 41 12.48 -7.24 -16.52
CA ASP A 41 12.16 -8.62 -16.89
C ASP A 41 11.39 -8.73 -18.21
N ALA A 42 11.45 -9.91 -18.83
CA ALA A 42 10.72 -10.19 -20.05
C ALA A 42 9.20 -10.18 -19.79
N GLY A 43 8.49 -9.23 -20.39
CA GLY A 43 7.03 -9.06 -20.23
C GLY A 43 6.64 -7.86 -19.36
N GLU A 44 7.61 -7.17 -18.77
CA GLU A 44 7.38 -5.91 -18.07
C GLU A 44 7.29 -4.74 -19.07
N PRO A 45 6.20 -3.96 -19.04
CA PRO A 45 6.05 -2.84 -19.94
C PRO A 45 6.93 -1.66 -19.50
N LEU A 46 7.39 -0.89 -20.48
CA LEU A 46 8.08 0.37 -20.24
C LEU A 46 7.06 1.44 -19.82
N LEU A 47 7.45 2.31 -18.89
CA LEU A 47 6.61 3.43 -18.49
C LEU A 47 6.65 4.48 -19.59
N THR A 48 5.52 5.08 -19.94
CA THR A 48 5.45 6.14 -20.96
C THR A 48 5.09 7.50 -20.38
N SER A 49 4.70 7.53 -19.10
CA SER A 49 4.25 8.72 -18.38
C SER A 49 4.37 8.50 -16.86
N GLY A 50 4.12 9.56 -16.08
CA GLY A 50 4.09 9.47 -14.61
C GLY A 50 5.47 9.48 -13.94
N VAL A 51 6.56 9.71 -14.68
CA VAL A 51 7.92 9.83 -14.11
C VAL A 51 8.49 11.20 -14.47
N SER A 52 9.03 11.90 -13.48
CA SER A 52 9.81 13.12 -13.63
C SER A 52 11.26 12.86 -13.27
N ALA A 53 12.18 13.46 -14.03
CA ALA A 53 13.61 13.36 -13.80
C ALA A 53 14.22 14.76 -13.63
N ASP A 54 14.88 14.98 -12.52
CA ASP A 54 15.64 16.19 -12.21
C ASP A 54 17.13 15.88 -12.23
N LEU A 55 17.88 16.64 -13.02
CA LEU A 55 19.32 16.51 -13.16
C LEU A 55 20.01 17.62 -12.36
N LEU A 56 20.82 17.21 -11.39
CA LEU A 56 21.63 18.08 -10.55
C LEU A 56 23.11 17.98 -10.96
N ASN A 57 23.82 19.10 -10.88
CA ASN A 57 25.27 19.14 -11.06
C ASN A 57 26.03 18.77 -9.76
N ALA A 58 27.35 18.87 -9.80
CA ALA A 58 28.22 18.57 -8.65
C ALA A 58 27.99 19.51 -7.44
N GLU A 59 27.43 20.70 -7.65
CA GLU A 59 27.07 21.67 -6.62
C GLU A 59 25.62 21.49 -6.12
N ASN A 60 24.95 20.39 -6.47
CA ASN A 60 23.54 20.10 -6.15
C ASN A 60 22.54 21.13 -6.71
N VAL A 61 22.90 21.83 -7.78
CA VAL A 61 22.00 22.75 -8.50
C VAL A 61 21.30 21.99 -9.63
N ILE A 62 19.98 22.15 -9.73
CA ILE A 62 19.19 21.57 -10.83
C ILE A 62 19.56 22.29 -12.13
N VAL A 63 20.17 21.57 -13.06
CA VAL A 63 20.57 22.06 -14.38
C VAL A 63 19.58 21.68 -15.48
N GLY A 64 18.69 20.72 -15.20
CA GLY A 64 17.63 20.32 -16.12
C GLY A 64 16.57 19.50 -15.43
N SER A 65 15.33 19.61 -15.90
CA SER A 65 14.20 18.81 -15.47
C SER A 65 13.45 18.34 -16.71
N ALA A 66 12.97 17.11 -16.70
CA ALA A 66 12.23 16.54 -17.80
C ALA A 66 11.14 15.59 -17.30
N LEU A 67 9.96 15.68 -17.93
CA LEU A 67 8.87 14.74 -17.72
C LEU A 67 8.93 13.64 -18.78
N LEU A 68 8.68 12.40 -18.37
CA LEU A 68 8.69 11.26 -19.29
C LEU A 68 7.66 11.43 -20.42
N SER A 69 6.50 12.00 -20.10
CA SER A 69 5.42 12.26 -21.06
C SER A 69 5.77 13.31 -22.13
N GLU A 70 6.73 14.20 -21.84
CA GLU A 70 7.17 15.25 -22.76
C GLU A 70 8.43 14.86 -23.53
N SER A 71 9.05 13.73 -23.16
CA SER A 71 10.25 13.23 -23.80
C SER A 71 9.96 12.74 -25.23
N PRO A 72 10.81 13.07 -26.22
CA PRO A 72 10.69 12.51 -27.57
C PRO A 72 10.85 10.98 -27.60
N THR A 73 11.46 10.41 -26.54
CA THR A 73 11.66 8.97 -26.36
C THR A 73 10.70 8.36 -25.32
N ALA A 74 9.58 9.03 -25.03
CA ALA A 74 8.53 8.54 -24.13
C ALA A 74 8.00 7.16 -24.52
N ALA A 75 7.91 6.87 -25.83
CA ALA A 75 7.44 5.58 -26.34
C ALA A 75 8.37 4.41 -25.97
N GLN A 76 9.65 4.68 -25.70
CA GLN A 76 10.60 3.70 -25.20
C GLN A 76 10.79 3.79 -23.67
N GLY A 77 10.02 4.64 -23.00
CA GLY A 77 10.20 4.92 -21.57
C GLY A 77 11.54 5.55 -21.22
N VAL A 78 12.15 6.29 -22.15
CA VAL A 78 13.47 6.88 -21.93
C VAL A 78 13.38 8.40 -21.83
N ILE A 79 14.10 8.97 -20.86
CA ILE A 79 14.43 10.40 -20.78
C ILE A 79 15.94 10.53 -20.99
N CYS A 80 16.37 11.44 -21.86
CA CYS A 80 17.78 11.71 -22.11
C CYS A 80 18.12 13.19 -22.00
N PHE A 81 19.07 13.51 -21.13
CA PHE A 81 19.74 14.80 -21.07
C PHE A 81 20.96 14.77 -21.98
N GLN A 82 21.00 15.71 -22.92
CA GLN A 82 22.03 15.82 -23.96
C GLN A 82 22.82 17.13 -23.74
N PHE A 83 23.97 17.25 -24.41
CA PHE A 83 24.82 18.45 -24.35
C PHE A 83 25.34 18.78 -22.94
N LEU A 84 25.57 17.75 -22.11
CA LEU A 84 26.11 17.94 -20.77
C LEU A 84 27.62 18.17 -20.85
N ALA A 85 28.11 19.22 -20.16
CA ALA A 85 29.54 19.41 -19.96
C ALA A 85 30.12 18.24 -19.15
N PRO A 86 31.39 17.86 -19.34
CA PRO A 86 31.99 16.75 -18.62
C PRO A 86 32.04 17.07 -17.12
N GLY A 87 31.56 16.15 -16.28
CA GLY A 87 31.43 16.38 -14.84
C GLY A 87 30.60 15.32 -14.12
N GLN A 88 30.46 15.49 -12.81
CA GLN A 88 29.58 14.67 -11.98
C GLN A 88 28.15 15.21 -12.03
N TYR A 89 27.19 14.33 -12.29
CA TYR A 89 25.77 14.67 -12.24
C TYR A 89 25.01 13.67 -11.38
N THR A 90 23.97 14.16 -10.72
CA THR A 90 23.04 13.35 -9.93
C THR A 90 21.66 13.46 -10.54
N LEU A 91 21.07 12.32 -10.88
CA LEU A 91 19.73 12.21 -11.42
C LEU A 91 18.77 11.81 -10.30
N ILE A 92 17.72 12.59 -10.09
CA ILE A 92 16.65 12.32 -9.13
C ILE A 92 15.37 12.02 -9.90
N LEU A 93 14.81 10.84 -9.68
CA LEU A 93 13.57 10.38 -10.27
C LEU A 93 12.44 10.45 -9.24
N THR A 94 11.33 11.03 -9.65
CA THR A 94 10.12 11.11 -8.82
C THR A 94 8.92 10.66 -9.64
N SER A 95 7.97 10.00 -8.98
CA SER A 95 6.72 9.57 -9.60
C SER A 95 5.60 9.65 -8.57
N PRO A 96 4.43 10.22 -8.93
CA PRO A 96 3.25 10.17 -8.07
C PRO A 96 2.48 8.83 -8.19
N ASP A 97 2.56 8.17 -9.35
CA ASP A 97 1.78 6.98 -9.68
C ASP A 97 2.56 5.68 -9.43
N PHE A 98 3.89 5.75 -9.30
CA PHE A 98 4.77 4.59 -9.17
C PHE A 98 5.73 4.71 -7.98
N ALA A 99 5.90 3.61 -7.25
CA ALA A 99 6.79 3.45 -6.12
C ALA A 99 8.10 2.89 -6.66
N ALA A 100 9.18 3.63 -6.48
CA ALA A 100 10.49 3.22 -6.97
C ALA A 100 10.94 1.91 -6.28
N THR A 101 11.18 0.87 -7.08
CA THR A 101 11.83 -0.38 -6.63
C THR A 101 13.34 -0.31 -6.79
N THR A 102 13.81 0.55 -7.69
CA THR A 102 15.22 0.86 -7.94
C THR A 102 15.64 2.17 -7.26
N PRO A 103 16.95 2.46 -7.13
CA PRO A 103 17.43 3.74 -6.62
C PRO A 103 16.85 4.91 -7.42
N ASN A 104 16.10 5.77 -6.75
CA ASN A 104 15.53 6.99 -7.34
C ASN A 104 16.56 8.12 -7.46
N THR A 105 17.75 7.95 -6.89
CA THR A 105 18.84 8.93 -6.94
C THR A 105 20.09 8.22 -7.43
N VAL A 106 20.62 8.64 -8.58
CA VAL A 106 21.78 8.00 -9.21
C VAL A 106 22.80 9.04 -9.62
N THR A 107 24.04 8.88 -9.15
CA THR A 107 25.15 9.78 -9.49
C THR A 107 26.07 9.10 -10.50
N ALA A 108 26.41 9.81 -11.58
CA ALA A 108 27.29 9.32 -12.63
C ALA A 108 28.29 10.39 -13.09
N SER A 109 29.48 9.94 -13.49
CA SER A 109 30.48 10.77 -14.17
C SER A 109 30.19 10.79 -15.66
N ILE A 110 29.89 11.97 -16.20
CA ILE A 110 29.62 12.16 -17.61
C ILE A 110 30.87 12.73 -18.29
N SER A 111 31.30 12.10 -19.39
CA SER A 111 32.40 12.56 -20.25
C SER A 111 31.90 12.86 -21.66
N GLU A 112 32.53 13.82 -22.33
CA GLU A 112 32.18 14.16 -23.72
C GLU A 112 32.52 12.99 -24.66
N GLY A 113 31.65 12.72 -25.64
CA GLY A 113 31.92 11.76 -26.71
C GLY A 113 31.94 10.28 -26.31
N THR A 114 31.50 9.93 -25.10
CA THR A 114 31.39 8.54 -24.62
C THR A 114 30.00 7.96 -24.90
N LEU A 115 29.86 6.62 -24.88
CA LEU A 115 28.56 5.95 -24.93
C LEU A 115 27.59 6.57 -23.90
N PRO A 116 26.30 6.71 -24.22
CA PRO A 116 25.33 7.29 -23.30
C PRO A 116 25.28 6.46 -22.02
N THR A 117 25.35 7.15 -20.87
CA THR A 117 25.10 6.48 -19.59
C THR A 117 23.60 6.28 -19.48
N VAL A 118 23.16 5.01 -19.50
CA VAL A 118 21.75 4.65 -19.38
C VAL A 118 21.56 3.98 -18.02
N VAL A 119 20.72 4.61 -17.19
CA VAL A 119 20.31 4.07 -15.90
C VAL A 119 18.91 3.47 -16.03
N GLU A 120 18.61 2.44 -15.25
CA GLU A 120 17.29 1.82 -15.22
C GLU A 120 16.52 2.26 -13.99
N PHE A 121 15.23 2.54 -14.17
CA PHE A 121 14.31 2.93 -13.12
C PHE A 121 13.08 2.01 -13.13
N GLY A 122 13.03 1.08 -12.19
CA GLY A 122 11.87 0.24 -11.91
C GLY A 122 10.90 0.94 -10.96
N GLY A 123 9.61 0.91 -11.32
CA GLY A 123 8.52 1.44 -10.50
C GLY A 123 7.33 0.48 -10.43
N GLN A 124 6.81 0.25 -9.23
CA GLN A 124 5.56 -0.48 -8.99
C GLN A 124 4.40 0.50 -8.95
N ARG A 125 3.25 0.18 -9.56
CA ARG A 125 2.06 1.04 -9.42
C ARG A 125 1.73 1.25 -7.95
N LEU A 126 1.63 2.50 -7.52
CA LEU A 126 0.89 2.83 -6.32
C LEU A 126 -0.56 2.57 -6.68
N ASP A 127 -1.04 1.37 -6.33
CA ASP A 127 -2.45 1.25 -6.04
C ASP A 127 -2.71 2.17 -4.85
N LEU A 128 -3.14 3.39 -5.15
CA LEU A 128 -3.95 4.20 -4.25
C LEU A 128 -5.19 3.34 -4.01
N ALA A 129 -5.07 2.38 -3.10
CA ALA A 129 -6.22 1.66 -2.62
C ALA A 129 -7.22 2.75 -2.23
N PRO A 130 -8.43 2.81 -2.82
CA PRO A 130 -9.48 3.60 -2.21
C PRO A 130 -9.48 3.13 -0.76
N ALA A 131 -9.31 4.06 0.19
CA ALA A 131 -9.26 3.77 1.62
C ALA A 131 -10.27 2.67 1.90
N SER A 132 -9.76 1.47 2.18
CA SER A 132 -10.47 0.20 2.14
C SER A 132 -11.93 0.30 1.71
N GLU A 133 -12.22 0.22 0.41
CA GLU A 133 -13.46 -0.44 0.05
C GLU A 133 -13.24 -1.91 0.35
N SER A 134 -13.60 -2.29 1.58
CA SER A 134 -14.09 -3.62 1.89
C SER A 134 -15.24 -3.93 0.94
N GLY A 135 -14.91 -4.26 -0.30
CA GLY A 135 -15.79 -4.91 -1.23
C GLY A 135 -16.19 -6.22 -0.59
N THR A 136 -17.41 -6.26 -0.10
CA THR A 136 -18.11 -7.45 0.36
C THR A 136 -18.17 -8.44 -0.81
N GLN A 137 -17.11 -9.23 -0.99
CA GLN A 137 -17.15 -10.38 -1.89
C GLN A 137 -17.78 -11.53 -1.12
N ALA A 138 -19.08 -11.64 -1.33
CA ALA A 138 -20.01 -12.67 -0.89
C ALA A 138 -19.34 -13.96 -0.39
N ASP A 139 -19.49 -14.17 0.92
CA ASP A 139 -19.82 -15.45 1.57
C ASP A 139 -19.71 -16.68 0.67
N ASN A 140 -18.48 -17.16 0.49
CA ASN A 140 -18.27 -18.58 0.24
C ASN A 140 -17.16 -19.06 1.19
N PRO A 141 -17.50 -19.61 2.37
CA PRO A 141 -16.54 -19.97 3.41
C PRO A 141 -15.59 -21.13 3.03
N LEU A 142 -15.55 -21.52 1.76
CA LEU A 142 -14.78 -22.62 1.21
C LEU A 142 -13.70 -22.18 0.21
N ALA A 143 -13.44 -20.88 0.05
CA ALA A 143 -12.34 -20.37 -0.79
C ALA A 143 -11.01 -20.19 -0.03
N GLY A 144 -11.04 -20.26 1.32
CA GLY A 144 -9.85 -20.09 2.16
C GLY A 144 -8.88 -21.29 2.18
N PHE A 145 -9.24 -22.40 1.53
CA PHE A 145 -8.42 -23.62 1.49
C PHE A 145 -7.68 -23.85 0.17
N THR A 146 -7.95 -23.06 -0.87
CA THR A 146 -7.31 -23.22 -2.19
C THR A 146 -6.00 -22.44 -2.35
N ASP A 147 -5.67 -21.56 -1.41
CA ASP A 147 -4.42 -20.77 -1.42
C ASP A 147 -3.26 -21.47 -0.67
N LEU A 148 -3.14 -22.79 -0.89
CA LEU A 148 -2.04 -23.61 -0.35
C LEU A 148 -1.15 -24.19 -1.45
N THR A 149 -1.54 -24.08 -2.72
CA THR A 149 -0.84 -24.69 -3.85
C THR A 149 0.04 -23.72 -4.65
N SER A 150 0.02 -22.43 -4.33
CA SER A 150 0.70 -21.37 -5.11
C SER A 150 2.02 -20.88 -4.49
N LEU A 151 2.39 -21.33 -3.28
CA LEU A 151 3.54 -20.82 -2.51
C LEU A 151 4.70 -21.81 -2.39
N GLU A 152 5.02 -22.53 -3.46
CA GLU A 152 6.22 -23.38 -3.55
C GLU A 152 7.50 -22.54 -3.70
N ARG A 153 8.10 -22.13 -2.56
CA ARG A 153 9.51 -22.39 -2.17
C ARG A 153 10.10 -21.43 -1.13
N ASN A 154 9.55 -20.22 -0.96
CA ASN A 154 10.15 -19.22 -0.06
C ASN A 154 9.27 -18.83 1.14
N VAL A 155 8.05 -19.38 1.25
CA VAL A 155 7.10 -19.03 2.32
C VAL A 155 7.08 -20.06 3.46
N LEU A 156 7.58 -21.27 3.20
CA LEU A 156 7.64 -22.38 4.15
C LEU A 156 8.34 -22.03 5.49
N PRO A 157 9.52 -21.36 5.52
CA PRO A 157 10.16 -21.05 6.81
C PRO A 157 9.39 -20.00 7.61
N ARG A 158 8.73 -19.04 6.93
CA ARG A 158 8.03 -17.94 7.59
C ARG A 158 6.71 -18.40 8.23
N VAL A 159 6.00 -19.29 7.54
CA VAL A 159 4.77 -19.88 8.03
C VAL A 159 5.05 -20.82 9.21
N VAL A 160 6.07 -21.67 9.12
CA VAL A 160 6.48 -22.54 10.24
C VAL A 160 6.90 -21.73 11.48
N LEU A 161 7.67 -20.64 11.31
CA LEU A 161 8.02 -19.75 12.43
C LEU A 161 6.79 -19.08 13.06
N ALA A 162 5.84 -18.61 12.25
CA ALA A 162 4.63 -17.97 12.74
C ALA A 162 3.71 -18.94 13.51
N PHE A 163 3.58 -20.18 13.03
CA PHE A 163 2.84 -21.23 13.72
C PHE A 163 3.51 -21.62 15.05
N LEU A 164 4.84 -21.80 15.07
CA LEU A 164 5.57 -22.12 16.31
C LEU A 164 5.53 -20.97 17.32
N GLY A 165 5.67 -19.73 16.85
CA GLY A 165 5.64 -18.54 17.71
C GLY A 165 4.28 -18.33 18.37
N SER A 166 3.18 -18.47 17.63
CA SER A 166 1.83 -18.31 18.18
C SER A 166 1.49 -19.41 19.21
N LEU A 167 1.91 -20.65 18.96
CA LEU A 167 1.69 -21.78 19.87
C LEU A 167 2.39 -21.55 21.22
N LEU A 168 3.60 -20.99 21.20
CA LEU A 168 4.34 -20.62 22.42
C LEU A 168 3.63 -19.51 23.21
N VAL A 169 3.13 -18.48 22.52
CA VAL A 169 2.40 -17.37 23.17
C VAL A 169 1.11 -17.86 23.81
N ILE A 170 0.34 -18.68 23.10
CA ILE A 170 -0.92 -19.25 23.61
C ILE A 170 -0.64 -20.12 24.84
N ALA A 171 0.36 -21.00 24.78
CA ALA A 171 0.74 -21.82 25.92
C ALA A 171 1.17 -20.96 27.12
N GLY A 172 1.95 -19.90 26.89
CA GLY A 172 2.35 -18.95 27.93
C GLY A 172 1.16 -18.23 28.57
N MET A 173 0.19 -17.77 27.77
CA MET A 173 -1.01 -17.09 28.28
C MET A 173 -1.93 -18.03 29.07
N ILE A 174 -2.05 -19.29 28.68
CA ILE A 174 -2.83 -20.30 29.42
C ILE A 174 -2.19 -20.57 30.78
N VAL A 175 -0.87 -20.74 30.84
CA VAL A 175 -0.15 -20.97 32.09
C VAL A 175 -0.26 -19.76 33.01
N LEU A 176 -0.06 -18.55 32.46
CA LEU A 176 -0.16 -17.30 33.21
C LEU A 176 -1.58 -17.08 33.77
N GLY A 177 -2.61 -17.29 32.94
CA GLY A 177 -4.01 -17.19 33.35
C GLY A 177 -4.38 -18.19 34.44
N SER A 178 -3.92 -19.44 34.31
CA SER A 178 -4.13 -20.49 35.33
C SER A 178 -3.46 -20.13 36.67
N LEU A 179 -2.24 -19.58 36.64
CA LEU A 179 -1.52 -19.14 37.83
C LEU A 179 -2.28 -18.00 38.54
N ILE A 180 -2.73 -16.99 37.79
CA ILE A 180 -3.50 -15.87 38.34
C ILE A 180 -4.82 -16.35 38.93
N TYR A 181 -5.53 -17.25 38.23
CA TYR A 181 -6.79 -17.82 38.69
C TYR A 181 -6.62 -18.54 40.04
N LEU A 182 -5.60 -19.38 40.18
CA LEU A 182 -5.34 -20.12 41.41
C LEU A 182 -4.92 -19.22 42.57
N LEU A 183 -4.15 -18.16 42.30
CA LEU A 183 -3.66 -17.25 43.35
C LEU A 183 -4.69 -16.24 43.83
N PHE A 184 -5.53 -15.69 42.94
CA PHE A 184 -6.41 -14.58 43.26
C PHE A 184 -7.90 -14.95 43.34
N LEU A 185 -8.41 -15.77 42.41
CA LEU A 185 -9.84 -16.03 42.30
C LEU A 185 -10.30 -17.21 43.16
N ARG A 186 -9.38 -18.01 43.70
CA ARG A 186 -9.70 -19.12 44.61
C ARG A 186 -9.97 -18.70 46.06
N ARG A 187 -10.05 -17.39 46.37
CA ARG A 187 -10.45 -16.93 47.71
C ARG A 187 -11.96 -17.21 47.90
N PRO A 188 -12.36 -18.08 48.85
CA PRO A 188 -13.77 -18.42 49.04
C PRO A 188 -14.53 -17.18 49.50
N GLN A 189 -15.53 -16.75 48.73
CA GLN A 189 -16.45 -15.70 49.17
C GLN A 189 -17.31 -16.25 50.29
N THR A 190 -17.18 -15.66 51.48
CA THR A 190 -18.02 -15.98 52.63
C THR A 190 -19.43 -15.49 52.29
N LEU A 191 -20.36 -16.42 52.04
CA LEU A 191 -21.77 -16.11 51.81
C LEU A 191 -22.38 -15.57 53.12
N GLU A 192 -22.67 -14.28 53.17
CA GLU A 192 -23.36 -13.66 54.31
C GLU A 192 -24.85 -14.05 54.29
N PRO A 193 -25.44 -14.54 55.40
CA PRO A 193 -26.84 -14.98 55.42
C PRO A 193 -27.81 -13.79 55.34
N ALA A 194 -28.80 -13.90 54.44
CA ALA A 194 -29.84 -12.90 54.24
C ALA A 194 -30.71 -12.72 55.50
N TYR A 195 -30.75 -11.50 56.04
CA TYR A 195 -31.59 -11.11 57.18
C TYR A 195 -33.02 -10.80 56.72
N TYR A 196 -34.01 -11.56 57.18
CA TYR A 196 -35.44 -11.27 56.99
C TYR A 196 -36.03 -10.61 58.24
N PRO A 197 -36.67 -9.44 58.14
CA PRO A 197 -37.41 -8.87 59.28
C PRO A 197 -38.73 -9.62 59.52
N PRO A 198 -39.17 -9.79 60.78
CA PRO A 198 -40.42 -10.46 61.10
C PRO A 198 -41.65 -9.61 60.77
N ALA A 199 -42.75 -10.27 60.37
CA ALA A 199 -44.03 -9.65 60.08
C ALA A 199 -44.67 -9.02 61.33
N SER A 200 -45.19 -7.80 61.21
CA SER A 200 -45.91 -7.11 62.29
C SER A 200 -47.32 -7.70 62.49
N PRO A 201 -47.82 -7.83 63.74
CA PRO A 201 -49.14 -8.38 63.99
C PRO A 201 -50.26 -7.41 63.60
N SER A 202 -51.26 -7.91 62.88
CA SER A 202 -52.47 -7.21 62.46
C SER A 202 -53.35 -6.83 63.66
N THR A 203 -53.72 -5.56 63.75
CA THR A 203 -54.59 -5.01 64.80
C THR A 203 -56.04 -5.44 64.58
N SER A 204 -56.56 -6.31 65.46
CA SER A 204 -57.95 -6.77 65.43
C SER A 204 -58.86 -5.70 66.05
N GLY A 205 -59.45 -4.87 65.19
CA GLY A 205 -60.43 -3.84 65.57
C GLY A 205 -61.78 -4.47 65.96
N LYS A 206 -62.18 -4.28 67.22
CA LYS A 206 -63.49 -4.69 67.76
C LYS A 206 -64.61 -3.83 67.17
N MET A 207 -65.46 -4.40 66.32
CA MET A 207 -66.73 -3.79 65.87
C MET A 207 -67.81 -4.00 66.94
N ARG A 208 -68.51 -2.92 67.32
CA ARG A 208 -69.64 -2.94 68.25
C ARG A 208 -70.95 -3.19 67.46
N PRO A 209 -71.95 -3.91 68.01
CA PRO A 209 -73.23 -4.12 67.32
C PRO A 209 -74.04 -2.81 67.24
N VAL A 210 -74.82 -2.66 66.17
CA VAL A 210 -75.74 -1.54 65.92
C VAL A 210 -77.13 -1.95 66.40
N GLU A 211 -77.78 -1.12 67.23
CA GLU A 211 -79.15 -1.29 67.72
C GLU A 211 -80.18 -0.89 66.63
N GLU A 212 -81.27 -1.66 66.51
CA GLU A 212 -82.37 -1.43 65.56
C GLU A 212 -83.38 -0.41 66.11
N ASP A 213 -83.66 0.66 65.37
CA ASP A 213 -84.75 1.60 65.68
C ASP A 213 -86.04 1.20 64.94
N LYS A 214 -87.12 1.07 65.72
CA LYS A 214 -88.49 0.75 65.28
C LYS A 214 -89.14 1.93 64.56
N GLU A 215 -89.66 1.67 63.37
CA GLU A 215 -90.51 2.57 62.58
C GLU A 215 -91.95 2.55 63.12
N ASP A 216 -92.42 3.66 63.71
CA ASP A 216 -93.81 3.86 64.11
C ASP A 216 -94.57 4.64 63.03
N THR A 217 -95.71 4.09 62.61
CA THR A 217 -96.53 4.54 61.48
C THR A 217 -97.79 5.22 62.00
N LYS A 218 -98.06 6.49 61.61
CA LYS A 218 -99.42 7.08 61.46
C LYS A 218 -99.37 8.58 61.08
N PRO A 219 -100.48 9.22 60.65
CA PRO A 219 -101.42 8.90 59.55
C PRO A 219 -101.66 10.14 58.63
N VAL A 220 -102.36 9.93 57.50
CA VAL A 220 -103.21 10.95 56.85
C VAL A 220 -104.59 10.33 56.63
#